data_AF-A0A9X8HH03-F1
#
_entry.id   AF-A0A9X8HH03-F1
#
_cell.length_a   1.000
_cell.length_b   1.000
_cell.length_c   1.000
_cell.angle_alpha   90.00
_cell.angle_beta   90.00
_cell.angle_gamma   90.00
#
_symmetry.space_group_name_H-M   'P 1'
#
loop_
_entity.id
_entity.type
_entity.pdbx_description
1 polymer ?
#
loop_
_entity_poly.entity_id
_entity_poly.type
_entity_poly.pdbx_seq_one_letter_code
_entity_poly.pdbx_strand_id
1 'polypeptide(L)'
;MALPVPTAMMQRWQAMLSRYILGRKTVPTDRYRPLLPTTLHYDHKLGLGLPHVASRIRSQRLQLLQRAMTQSTTDRPLWQPLVLRQFERSMGQLYRASNPYDFLLYHPHPSSKWLMLWEVHPLWIDVQGLHQLPPNIVPVPESTRHPFYDMVKDTPTPFELWPRPMVVALAYHAPASEVSHPMTSTTRTTTALIQSYVRRVRRTCRLPPPLHGDVWLRLLFRMLPVNCRFAYLQVERPDAICCTYGCGQVETQHHAFHACPRIHPVWSFHRDAWRPFGAPFTWSTISDLDLFTVNSRGDRHKDAVKTLWILLTASTLNLIWTQHNKVQYEDANPLPLPQWFELSFLGWMTSVRRWLRLQDHDCAIRTSALYVLHTLRGQANYRRLWEQHPNSLLLAPSAATN
;
A
#
# COMPACT_ATOMS: atom_id res chain seq x y z
N MET A 1 6.55 33.14 -14.55
CA MET A 1 7.72 32.91 -13.67
C MET A 1 7.32 31.87 -12.64
N ALA A 2 7.85 30.64 -12.71
CA ALA A 2 7.48 29.58 -11.76
C ALA A 2 8.29 29.77 -10.46
N LEU A 3 7.64 30.28 -9.42
CA LEU A 3 8.24 30.43 -8.10
C LEU A 3 8.51 29.04 -7.49
N PRO A 4 9.65 28.83 -6.81
CA PRO A 4 9.90 27.58 -6.11
C PRO A 4 8.83 27.38 -5.02
N VAL A 5 8.23 26.18 -5.00
CA VAL A 5 7.24 25.82 -3.97
C VAL A 5 7.95 25.80 -2.60
N PRO A 6 7.51 26.61 -1.62
CA PRO A 6 8.14 26.63 -0.31
C PRO A 6 8.05 25.28 0.41
N THR A 7 9.09 24.92 1.18
CA THR A 7 9.15 23.66 1.94
C THR A 7 7.97 23.51 2.91
N ALA A 8 7.56 24.60 3.58
CA ALA A 8 6.40 24.60 4.47
C ALA A 8 5.10 24.21 3.73
N MET A 9 4.94 24.65 2.48
CA MET A 9 3.79 24.30 1.66
C MET A 9 3.81 22.81 1.27
N MET A 10 4.98 22.29 0.88
CA MET A 10 5.14 20.86 0.58
C MET A 10 4.84 19.97 1.80
N GLN A 11 5.31 20.36 2.99
CA GLN A 11 4.99 19.66 4.24
C GLN A 11 3.50 19.66 4.55
N ARG A 12 2.82 20.79 4.34
CA ARG A 12 1.36 20.90 4.52
C ARG A 12 0.60 20.00 3.55
N TRP A 13 0.99 19.96 2.28
CA TRP A 13 0.41 19.05 1.30
C TRP A 13 0.66 17.58 1.65
N GLN A 14 1.87 17.23 2.07
CA GLN A 14 2.20 15.86 2.49
C GLN A 14 1.36 15.44 3.70
N ALA A 15 1.19 16.32 4.67
CA ALA A 15 0.37 16.07 5.85
C ALA A 15 -1.10 15.85 5.48
N MET A 16 -1.68 16.74 4.64
CA MET A 16 -3.04 16.61 4.14
C MET A 16 -3.26 15.27 3.43
N LEU A 17 -2.38 14.92 2.50
CA LEU A 17 -2.45 13.67 1.74
C LEU A 17 -2.37 12.43 2.65
N SER A 18 -1.44 12.45 3.61
CA SER A 18 -1.27 11.33 4.55
C SER A 18 -2.49 11.16 5.46
N ARG A 19 -3.04 12.26 5.96
CA ARG A 19 -4.25 12.28 6.81
C ARG A 19 -5.49 11.81 6.05
N TYR A 20 -5.65 12.24 4.81
CA TYR A 20 -6.76 11.84 3.97
C TYR A 20 -6.69 10.34 3.62
N ILE A 21 -5.56 9.87 3.11
CA ILE A 21 -5.45 8.48 2.65
C ILE A 21 -5.47 7.49 3.83
N LEU A 22 -4.77 7.80 4.92
CA LEU A 22 -4.66 6.87 6.04
C LEU A 22 -5.83 6.96 7.02
N GLY A 23 -6.39 8.16 7.22
CA GLY A 23 -7.40 8.41 8.25
C GLY A 23 -8.72 9.00 7.75
N ARG A 24 -8.91 9.20 6.44
CA ARG A 24 -10.07 9.91 5.84
C ARG A 24 -10.36 11.27 6.49
N LYS A 25 -9.33 11.92 7.04
CA LYS A 25 -9.46 13.24 7.67
C LYS A 25 -9.41 14.32 6.60
N THR A 26 -10.44 15.15 6.55
CA THR A 26 -10.61 16.22 5.57
C THR A 26 -10.38 17.60 6.18
N VAL A 27 -10.53 17.74 7.50
CA VAL A 27 -10.37 19.03 8.19
C VAL A 27 -8.90 19.25 8.57
N PRO A 28 -8.29 20.42 8.30
CA PRO A 28 -6.89 20.68 8.65
C PRO A 28 -6.55 20.56 10.14
N THR A 29 -7.53 20.79 11.02
CA THR A 29 -7.39 20.68 12.49
C THR A 29 -7.51 19.25 13.01
N ASP A 30 -7.94 18.31 12.17
CA ASP A 30 -8.07 16.91 12.56
C ASP A 30 -6.71 16.36 13.00
N ARG A 31 -6.65 15.92 14.26
CA ARG A 31 -5.50 15.20 14.78
C ARG A 31 -5.50 13.78 14.19
N TYR A 32 -4.33 13.35 13.74
CA TYR A 32 -4.11 12.02 13.20
C TYR A 32 -2.74 11.53 13.62
N ARG A 33 -2.70 10.35 14.24
CA ARG A 33 -1.45 9.65 14.58
C ARG A 33 -1.34 8.40 13.71
N PRO A 34 -0.39 8.33 12.76
CA PRO A 34 -0.18 7.12 12.00
C PRO A 34 0.30 5.99 12.91
N LEU A 35 -0.28 4.80 12.74
CA LEU A 35 0.11 3.58 13.46
C LEU A 35 1.21 2.80 12.74
N LEU A 36 1.47 3.15 11.48
CA LEU A 36 2.56 2.61 10.67
C LEU A 36 3.75 3.59 10.68
N PRO A 37 5.00 3.11 10.71
CA PRO A 37 6.17 3.96 10.52
C PRO A 37 6.08 4.75 9.21
N THR A 38 6.48 6.03 9.25
CA THR A 38 6.39 6.96 8.12
C THR A 38 7.16 6.49 6.88
N THR A 39 8.17 5.66 7.06
CA THR A 39 9.01 5.13 5.97
C THR A 39 8.25 4.13 5.12
N LEU A 40 7.44 3.29 5.75
CA LEU A 40 6.51 2.38 5.09
C LEU A 40 5.29 3.10 4.51
N HIS A 41 5.09 4.39 4.77
CA HIS A 41 4.09 5.14 4.02
C HIS A 41 4.48 5.23 2.55
N TYR A 42 5.74 5.58 2.27
CA TYR A 42 6.19 5.97 0.94
C TYR A 42 6.79 4.83 0.12
N ASP A 43 7.26 3.76 0.77
CA ASP A 43 7.89 2.64 0.08
C ASP A 43 6.86 1.91 -0.81
N HIS A 44 7.15 1.83 -2.12
CA HIS A 44 6.28 1.21 -3.10
C HIS A 44 6.35 -0.33 -3.10
N LYS A 45 7.46 -0.91 -2.63
CA LYS A 45 7.68 -2.37 -2.59
C LYS A 45 7.25 -2.96 -1.25
N LEU A 46 7.64 -2.33 -0.15
CA LEU A 46 7.40 -2.81 1.21
C LEU A 46 6.17 -2.16 1.85
N GLY A 47 5.94 -0.88 1.55
CA GLY A 47 5.00 -0.04 2.27
C GLY A 47 3.61 0.08 1.65
N LEU A 48 3.00 1.26 1.79
CA LEU A 48 1.71 1.62 1.21
C LEU A 48 1.85 2.32 -0.16
N GLY A 49 3.06 2.75 -0.52
CA GLY A 49 3.32 3.44 -1.78
C GLY A 49 2.67 4.82 -1.88
N LEU A 50 2.45 5.50 -0.75
CA LEU A 50 1.96 6.87 -0.73
C LEU A 50 2.93 7.79 -1.48
N PRO A 51 2.44 8.74 -2.28
CA PRO A 51 3.30 9.74 -2.89
C PRO A 51 4.06 10.56 -1.84
N HIS A 52 5.40 10.56 -1.94
CA HIS A 52 6.24 11.51 -1.24
C HIS A 52 6.33 12.80 -2.08
N VAL A 53 5.58 13.83 -1.68
CA VAL A 53 5.34 15.06 -2.45
C VAL A 53 6.65 15.75 -2.83
N ALA A 54 7.58 15.90 -1.88
CA ALA A 54 8.87 16.53 -2.13
C ALA A 54 9.70 15.76 -3.19
N SER A 55 9.73 14.42 -3.12
CA SER A 55 10.41 13.61 -4.14
C SER A 55 9.74 13.69 -5.51
N ARG A 56 8.40 13.81 -5.55
CA ARG A 56 7.66 13.98 -6.82
C ARG A 56 7.97 15.32 -7.47
N ILE A 57 7.97 16.41 -6.70
CA ILE A 57 8.33 17.74 -7.18
C ILE A 57 9.78 17.76 -7.65
N ARG A 58 10.71 17.19 -6.86
CA ARG A 58 12.12 17.02 -7.28
C ARG A 58 12.26 16.24 -8.59
N SER A 59 11.52 15.14 -8.75
CA SER A 59 11.51 14.35 -9.99
C SER A 59 11.05 15.19 -11.19
N GLN A 60 9.97 15.96 -11.02
CA GLN A 60 9.43 16.83 -12.06
C GLN A 60 10.43 17.92 -12.46
N ARG A 61 11.11 18.53 -11.49
CA ARG A 61 12.14 19.56 -11.72
C ARG A 61 13.33 19.00 -12.48
N LEU A 62 13.83 17.81 -12.10
CA LEU A 62 14.92 17.13 -12.79
C LEU A 62 14.54 16.74 -14.23
N GLN A 63 13.31 16.29 -14.46
CA GLN A 63 12.83 15.99 -15.83
C GLN A 63 12.68 17.23 -16.69
N LEU A 64 12.25 18.35 -16.10
CA LEU A 64 12.19 19.63 -16.79
C LEU A 64 13.59 20.13 -17.16
N LEU A 65 14.56 19.93 -16.25
CA LEU A 65 15.98 20.19 -16.52
C LEU A 65 16.51 19.32 -17.67
N GLN A 66 16.28 18.01 -17.66
CA GLN A 66 16.66 17.12 -18.77
C GLN A 66 16.14 17.66 -20.11
N ARG A 67 14.84 18.01 -20.16
CA ARG A 67 14.20 18.55 -21.36
C ARG A 67 14.80 19.87 -21.81
N ALA A 68 15.16 20.75 -20.87
CA ALA A 68 15.81 22.01 -21.20
C ALA A 68 17.22 21.82 -21.79
N MET A 69 17.92 20.79 -21.32
CA MET A 69 19.34 20.54 -21.59
C MET A 69 19.62 19.50 -22.68
N THR A 70 18.61 18.79 -23.19
CA THR A 70 18.83 17.80 -24.26
C THR A 70 19.37 18.49 -25.52
N GLN A 71 20.36 17.92 -26.22
CA GLN A 71 20.96 18.53 -27.44
C GLN A 71 19.96 18.69 -28.58
N SER A 72 19.98 19.80 -29.32
CA SER A 72 19.01 20.13 -30.39
C SER A 72 18.89 19.03 -31.46
N THR A 73 17.68 18.53 -31.69
CA THR A 73 17.33 17.76 -32.89
C THR A 73 16.47 18.63 -33.82
N THR A 74 16.33 18.26 -35.10
CA THR A 74 15.59 19.02 -36.13
C THR A 74 14.11 19.27 -35.80
N ASP A 75 13.53 18.49 -34.88
CA ASP A 75 12.09 18.44 -34.61
C ASP A 75 11.69 19.10 -33.28
N ARG A 76 12.40 20.17 -32.87
CA ARG A 76 12.31 20.71 -31.51
C ARG A 76 11.73 22.11 -31.40
N PRO A 77 11.17 22.46 -30.22
CA PRO A 77 10.60 23.78 -30.02
C PRO A 77 11.68 24.86 -30.01
N LEU A 78 11.38 25.99 -30.67
CA LEU A 78 12.29 27.11 -30.94
C LEU A 78 12.92 27.74 -29.67
N TRP A 79 12.32 27.56 -28.50
CA TRP A 79 12.83 28.11 -27.25
C TRP A 79 14.05 27.35 -26.71
N GLN A 80 14.26 26.09 -27.08
CA GLN A 80 15.27 25.24 -26.45
C GLN A 80 16.72 25.69 -26.68
N PRO A 81 17.14 26.06 -27.91
CA PRO A 81 18.49 26.59 -28.13
C PRO A 81 18.76 27.88 -27.34
N LEU A 82 17.73 28.69 -27.09
CA LEU A 82 17.85 29.92 -26.31
C LEU A 82 18.17 29.61 -24.84
N VAL A 83 17.54 28.57 -24.28
CA VAL A 83 17.80 28.13 -22.90
C VAL A 83 19.22 27.60 -22.75
N LEU A 84 19.71 26.82 -23.71
CA LEU A 84 21.10 26.33 -23.71
C LEU A 84 22.12 27.47 -23.78
N ARG A 85 21.91 28.45 -24.68
CA ARG A 85 22.78 29.64 -24.79
C ARG A 85 22.78 30.49 -23.52
N GLN A 86 21.60 30.70 -22.93
CA GLN A 86 21.48 31.42 -21.67
C GLN A 86 22.23 30.71 -20.54
N PHE A 87 22.11 29.38 -20.48
CA PHE A 87 22.81 28.57 -19.50
C PHE A 87 24.33 28.63 -19.68
N GLU A 88 24.83 28.42 -20.91
CA GLU A 88 26.26 28.53 -21.25
C GLU A 88 26.83 29.88 -20.82
N ARG A 89 26.16 30.98 -21.18
CA ARG A 89 26.56 32.33 -20.78
C ARG A 89 26.58 32.50 -19.26
N SER A 90 25.58 31.96 -18.57
CA SER A 90 25.46 32.09 -17.12
C SER A 90 26.55 31.34 -16.36
N MET A 91 26.94 30.18 -16.89
CA MET A 91 27.99 29.33 -16.31
C MET A 91 29.41 29.83 -16.66
N GLY A 92 29.54 30.64 -17.71
CA GLY A 92 30.82 31.26 -18.11
C GLY A 92 31.92 30.22 -18.31
N GLN A 93 33.07 30.41 -17.64
CA GLN A 93 34.22 29.51 -17.74
C GLN A 93 33.99 28.11 -17.14
N LEU A 94 32.92 27.93 -16.37
CA LEU A 94 32.56 26.65 -15.79
C LEU A 94 31.65 25.82 -16.71
N TYR A 95 31.21 26.37 -17.86
CA TYR A 95 30.47 25.60 -18.85
C TYR A 95 31.38 24.62 -19.60
N ARG A 96 30.91 23.37 -19.75
CA ARG A 96 31.56 22.36 -20.57
C ARG A 96 30.52 21.67 -21.45
N ALA A 97 30.68 21.80 -22.77
CA ALA A 97 29.78 21.14 -23.73
C ALA A 97 29.80 19.60 -23.59
N SER A 98 30.92 19.02 -23.17
CA SER A 98 31.06 17.59 -22.93
C SER A 98 30.38 17.11 -21.64
N ASN A 99 30.20 17.98 -20.65
CA ASN A 99 29.59 17.64 -19.36
C ASN A 99 28.72 18.82 -18.86
N PRO A 100 27.56 19.06 -19.52
CA PRO A 100 26.76 20.25 -19.24
C PRO A 100 26.05 20.22 -17.88
N TYR A 101 26.18 19.11 -17.13
CA TYR A 101 25.60 18.89 -15.80
C TYR A 101 26.61 18.96 -14.65
N ASP A 102 27.89 19.30 -14.90
CA ASP A 102 28.92 19.49 -13.86
C ASP A 102 28.45 20.48 -12.76
N PHE A 103 27.61 21.44 -13.13
CA PHE A 103 27.04 22.44 -12.22
C PHE A 103 26.17 21.86 -11.10
N LEU A 104 25.72 20.61 -11.23
CA LEU A 104 24.96 19.94 -10.18
C LEU A 104 25.86 19.39 -9.06
N LEU A 105 27.18 19.39 -9.24
CA LEU A 105 28.15 18.88 -8.26
C LEU A 105 28.64 19.91 -7.25
N TYR A 106 28.40 21.18 -7.51
CA TYR A 106 28.80 22.24 -6.61
C TYR A 106 27.62 23.15 -6.37
N HIS A 107 27.54 23.67 -5.14
CA HIS A 107 26.60 24.74 -4.83
C HIS A 107 27.30 26.07 -5.10
N PRO A 108 26.94 26.79 -6.17
CA PRO A 108 27.63 28.02 -6.50
C PRO A 108 27.29 29.10 -5.46
N HIS A 109 28.32 29.83 -5.00
CA HIS A 109 28.09 30.92 -4.06
C HIS A 109 27.26 32.03 -4.73
N PRO A 110 26.14 32.49 -4.14
CA PRO A 110 25.25 33.48 -4.76
C PRO A 110 25.94 34.80 -5.13
N SER A 111 26.99 35.16 -4.40
CA SER A 111 27.80 36.37 -4.66
C SER A 111 29.04 36.10 -5.54
N SER A 112 29.16 34.91 -6.13
CA SER A 112 30.28 34.59 -7.00
C SER A 112 30.26 35.48 -8.23
N LYS A 113 31.40 36.13 -8.53
CA LYS A 113 31.60 36.89 -9.77
C LYS A 113 31.89 36.00 -10.99
N TRP A 114 32.09 34.70 -10.76
CA TRP A 114 32.46 33.72 -11.79
C TRP A 114 31.23 33.17 -12.54
N LEU A 115 30.04 33.40 -11.99
CA LEU A 115 28.77 32.89 -12.49
C LEU A 115 27.75 34.04 -12.54
N MET A 116 27.03 34.16 -13.65
CA MET A 116 25.93 35.12 -13.78
C MET A 116 24.62 34.48 -13.31
N LEU A 117 24.55 34.04 -12.05
CA LEU A 117 23.40 33.29 -11.51
C LEU A 117 22.08 34.06 -11.61
N TRP A 118 22.12 35.39 -11.68
CA TRP A 118 20.94 36.24 -11.88
C TRP A 118 20.33 36.12 -13.30
N GLU A 119 21.10 35.65 -14.29
CA GLU A 119 20.60 35.36 -15.63
C GLU A 119 19.99 33.96 -15.72
N VAL A 120 20.26 33.08 -14.74
CA VAL A 120 19.75 31.71 -14.74
C VAL A 120 18.29 31.69 -14.30
N HIS A 121 17.47 30.91 -15.01
CA HIS A 121 16.08 30.75 -14.61
C HIS A 121 15.97 30.17 -13.17
N PRO A 122 15.02 30.62 -12.32
CA PRO A 122 14.94 30.21 -10.91
C PRO A 122 14.85 28.70 -10.65
N LEU A 123 14.29 27.94 -11.60
CA LEU A 123 14.25 26.47 -11.58
C LEU A 123 15.62 25.83 -11.38
N TRP A 124 16.67 26.41 -11.97
CA TRP A 124 18.01 25.82 -11.97
C TRP A 124 18.70 26.03 -10.62
N ILE A 125 18.52 27.21 -10.04
CA ILE A 125 18.98 27.55 -8.68
C ILE A 125 18.32 26.61 -7.67
N ASP A 126 17.02 26.37 -7.84
CA ASP A 126 16.26 25.47 -6.99
C ASP A 126 16.67 24.00 -7.16
N VAL A 127 17.07 23.54 -8.37
CA VAL A 127 17.65 22.20 -8.58
C VAL A 127 19.06 22.07 -7.98
N GLN A 128 19.87 23.12 -8.00
CA GLN A 128 21.19 23.13 -7.34
C GLN A 128 21.05 22.95 -5.81
N GLY A 129 20.04 23.58 -5.19
CA GLY A 129 19.75 23.39 -3.77
C GLY A 129 19.30 21.97 -3.38
N LEU A 130 18.94 21.12 -4.35
CA LEU A 130 18.53 19.72 -4.10
C LEU A 130 19.74 18.79 -3.93
N HIS A 131 20.94 19.20 -4.34
CA HIS A 131 22.15 18.37 -4.33
C HIS A 131 22.93 18.52 -3.01
N GLN A 132 22.38 17.92 -1.95
CA GLN A 132 23.14 17.37 -0.82
C GLN A 132 23.12 15.84 -0.92
N LEU A 133 23.45 15.29 -2.09
CA LEU A 133 23.62 13.85 -2.23
C LEU A 133 24.88 13.45 -1.45
N PRO A 134 24.84 12.45 -0.55
CA PRO A 134 26.08 11.80 -0.17
C PRO A 134 26.71 11.23 -1.45
N PRO A 135 28.01 11.47 -1.72
CA PRO A 135 28.67 10.81 -2.82
C PRO A 135 28.48 9.29 -2.66
N ASN A 136 28.21 8.59 -3.76
CA ASN A 136 28.14 7.14 -3.77
C ASN A 136 29.40 6.57 -3.08
N ILE A 137 29.24 5.83 -1.98
CA ILE A 137 30.34 5.20 -1.22
C ILE A 137 30.83 3.91 -1.91
N VAL A 138 30.26 3.54 -3.07
CA VAL A 138 30.78 2.42 -3.86
C VAL A 138 32.04 2.89 -4.59
N PRO A 139 33.20 2.24 -4.40
CA PRO A 139 34.39 2.52 -5.18
C PRO A 139 34.09 2.16 -6.64
N VAL A 140 33.80 3.16 -7.46
CA VAL A 140 33.65 2.95 -8.90
C VAL A 140 35.05 3.02 -9.51
N PRO A 141 35.45 2.08 -10.38
CA PRO A 141 36.75 2.11 -11.04
C PRO A 141 37.01 3.46 -11.72
N GLU A 142 38.27 3.91 -11.66
CA GLU A 142 38.78 5.24 -12.07
C GLU A 142 38.47 5.64 -13.53
N SER A 143 37.85 4.77 -14.33
CA SER A 143 37.49 5.02 -15.72
C SER A 143 36.03 5.43 -15.97
N THR A 144 35.24 5.70 -14.93
CA THR A 144 33.83 6.11 -15.08
C THR A 144 33.66 7.64 -15.07
N ARG A 145 33.33 8.16 -16.25
CA ARG A 145 32.93 9.55 -16.50
C ARG A 145 31.84 9.99 -15.50
N HIS A 146 32.03 11.17 -14.92
CA HIS A 146 31.06 12.08 -14.28
C HIS A 146 29.77 11.49 -13.64
N PRO A 147 29.41 11.81 -12.37
CA PRO A 147 28.28 11.23 -11.61
C PRO A 147 26.86 11.37 -12.20
N PHE A 148 26.72 12.07 -13.32
CA PHE A 148 25.49 12.14 -14.13
C PHE A 148 25.59 11.28 -15.41
N TYR A 149 26.41 10.24 -15.38
CA TYR A 149 26.44 9.13 -16.31
C TYR A 149 26.11 7.84 -15.57
N ASP A 150 25.31 6.98 -16.18
CA ASP A 150 24.96 5.67 -15.62
C ASP A 150 24.69 4.68 -16.76
N MET A 151 24.70 3.39 -16.46
CA MET A 151 24.55 2.31 -17.43
C MET A 151 23.08 2.00 -17.66
N VAL A 152 22.61 2.20 -18.89
CA VAL A 152 21.25 1.80 -19.31
C VAL A 152 21.39 0.67 -20.32
N LYS A 153 20.99 -0.54 -19.93
CA LYS A 153 21.18 -1.76 -20.76
C LYS A 153 22.64 -1.87 -21.24
N ASP A 154 23.58 -1.75 -20.31
CA ASP A 154 25.02 -1.80 -20.55
C ASP A 154 25.59 -0.71 -21.48
N THR A 155 24.79 0.31 -21.82
CA THR A 155 25.24 1.48 -22.58
C THR A 155 25.45 2.65 -21.62
N PRO A 156 26.65 3.28 -21.59
CA PRO A 156 26.87 4.52 -20.85
C PRO A 156 25.94 5.61 -21.37
N THR A 157 24.99 6.04 -20.53
CA THR A 157 23.96 6.99 -20.92
C THR A 157 24.09 8.26 -20.07
N PRO A 158 24.18 9.44 -20.71
CA PRO A 158 24.25 10.70 -19.98
C PRO A 158 22.89 11.08 -19.39
N PHE A 159 22.88 11.93 -18.37
CA PHE A 159 21.69 12.27 -17.60
C PHE A 159 20.54 12.80 -18.44
N GLU A 160 20.76 13.59 -19.49
CA GLU A 160 19.72 14.07 -20.43
C GLU A 160 18.92 12.94 -21.09
N LEU A 161 19.52 11.76 -21.23
CA LEU A 161 18.93 10.58 -21.86
C LEU A 161 18.48 9.53 -20.84
N TRP A 162 18.64 9.79 -19.53
CA TRP A 162 18.21 8.83 -18.51
C TRP A 162 16.71 8.59 -18.58
N PRO A 163 16.28 7.32 -18.56
CA PRO A 163 14.88 6.98 -18.52
C PRO A 163 14.25 7.47 -17.21
N ARG A 164 12.96 7.83 -17.29
CA ARG A 164 12.16 8.36 -16.16
C ARG A 164 12.35 7.60 -14.83
N PRO A 165 12.40 6.26 -14.77
CA PRO A 165 12.61 5.54 -13.52
C PRO A 165 13.91 5.91 -12.79
N MET A 166 15.01 6.15 -13.50
CA MET A 166 16.30 6.52 -12.90
C MET A 166 16.24 7.91 -12.28
N VAL A 167 15.61 8.86 -12.99
CA VAL A 167 15.41 10.22 -12.48
C VAL A 167 14.53 10.22 -11.23
N VAL A 168 13.49 9.39 -11.21
CA VAL A 168 12.61 9.23 -10.03
C VAL A 168 13.39 8.61 -8.86
N ALA A 169 14.27 7.64 -9.12
CA ALA A 169 15.12 7.04 -8.09
C ALA A 169 16.11 8.07 -7.51
N LEU A 170 16.79 8.84 -8.37
CA LEU A 170 17.68 9.92 -7.95
C LEU A 170 16.96 10.99 -7.10
N ALA A 171 15.71 11.29 -7.45
CA ALA A 171 14.90 12.28 -6.73
C ALA A 171 14.33 11.78 -5.40
N TYR A 172 14.38 10.47 -5.14
CA TYR A 172 13.76 9.87 -3.99
C TYR A 172 14.58 10.11 -2.72
N HIS A 173 13.96 10.73 -1.72
CA HIS A 173 14.61 11.11 -0.46
C HIS A 173 13.63 11.02 0.72
N ALA A 174 12.65 10.11 0.63
CA ALA A 174 11.77 9.85 1.76
C ALA A 174 12.60 9.29 2.93
N PRO A 175 12.23 9.56 4.18
CA PRO A 175 12.98 9.07 5.34
C PRO A 175 13.14 7.54 5.33
N ALA A 176 14.34 7.06 5.63
CA ALA A 176 14.62 5.65 5.92
C ALA A 176 14.51 5.41 7.44
N SER A 177 14.08 4.22 7.84
CA SER A 177 13.93 3.86 9.26
C SER A 177 14.32 2.41 9.43
N GLU A 178 15.02 2.15 10.53
CA GLU A 178 15.52 0.83 10.92
C GLU A 178 14.46 -0.04 11.60
N VAL A 179 13.21 0.44 11.69
CA VAL A 179 12.12 -0.31 12.32
C VAL A 179 11.79 -1.56 11.49
N SER A 180 11.72 -2.70 12.17
CA SER A 180 11.34 -3.98 11.54
C SER A 180 9.96 -3.90 10.90
N HIS A 181 9.83 -4.50 9.72
CA HIS A 181 8.59 -4.53 8.97
C HIS A 181 7.47 -5.26 9.76
N PRO A 182 6.20 -4.80 9.74
CA PRO A 182 5.10 -5.44 10.49
C PRO A 182 4.86 -6.93 10.16
N MET A 183 5.28 -7.33 8.96
CA MET A 183 5.14 -8.70 8.42
C MET A 183 6.44 -9.53 8.50
N THR A 184 7.49 -9.03 9.19
CA THR A 184 8.66 -9.85 9.52
C THR A 184 8.23 -11.07 10.34
N SER A 185 8.84 -12.22 10.05
CA SER A 185 8.63 -13.46 10.80
C SER A 185 9.96 -14.21 10.92
N THR A 186 9.96 -15.31 11.67
CA THR A 186 11.14 -16.20 11.79
C THR A 186 11.60 -16.76 10.44
N THR A 187 10.69 -16.91 9.48
CA THR A 187 10.98 -17.38 8.11
C THR A 187 11.19 -16.25 7.10
N ARG A 188 10.75 -15.02 7.42
CA ARG A 188 10.87 -13.83 6.57
C ARG A 188 11.81 -12.80 7.22
N THR A 189 13.10 -13.10 7.20
CA THR A 189 14.14 -12.28 7.84
C THR A 189 14.79 -11.26 6.89
N THR A 190 14.75 -11.50 5.57
CA THR A 190 15.39 -10.62 4.58
C THR A 190 14.38 -9.70 3.88
N THR A 191 14.85 -8.53 3.43
CA THR A 191 14.04 -7.56 2.68
C THR A 191 13.41 -8.17 1.42
N ALA A 192 14.13 -9.03 0.69
CA ALA A 192 13.62 -9.67 -0.52
C ALA A 192 12.44 -10.62 -0.22
N LEU A 193 12.54 -11.40 0.86
CA LEU A 193 11.45 -12.29 1.31
C LEU A 193 10.22 -11.48 1.73
N ILE A 194 10.42 -10.39 2.47
CA ILE A 194 9.32 -9.49 2.86
C ILE A 194 8.69 -8.86 1.62
N GLN A 195 9.46 -8.38 0.64
CA GLN A 195 8.91 -7.84 -0.61
C GLN A 195 8.10 -8.88 -1.41
N SER A 196 8.56 -10.14 -1.44
CA SER A 196 7.81 -11.25 -2.05
C SER A 196 6.47 -11.47 -1.33
N TYR A 197 6.49 -11.49 0.00
CA TYR A 197 5.30 -11.67 0.81
C TYR A 197 4.33 -10.50 0.67
N VAL A 198 4.78 -9.25 0.75
CA VAL A 198 3.93 -8.05 0.55
C VAL A 198 3.26 -8.07 -0.82
N ARG A 199 3.97 -8.47 -1.89
CA ARG A 199 3.37 -8.65 -3.22
C ARG A 199 2.25 -9.68 -3.20
N ARG A 200 2.44 -10.80 -2.49
CA ARG A 200 1.43 -11.85 -2.32
C ARG A 200 0.22 -11.33 -1.52
N VAL A 201 0.44 -10.69 -0.38
CA VAL A 201 -0.60 -10.06 0.43
C VAL A 201 -1.45 -9.09 -0.38
N ARG A 202 -0.83 -8.21 -1.16
CA ARG A 202 -1.54 -7.26 -2.03
C ARG A 202 -2.38 -7.96 -3.09
N ARG A 203 -1.89 -9.05 -3.71
CA ARG A 203 -2.67 -9.86 -4.65
C ARG A 203 -3.87 -10.51 -3.96
N THR A 204 -3.65 -11.10 -2.79
CA THR A 204 -4.70 -11.73 -1.98
C THR A 204 -5.78 -10.73 -1.57
N CYS A 205 -5.41 -9.56 -1.04
CA CYS A 205 -6.36 -8.55 -0.60
C CYS A 205 -7.09 -7.83 -1.74
N ARG A 206 -6.67 -8.00 -3.00
CA ARG A 206 -7.38 -7.47 -4.19
C ARG A 206 -8.48 -8.40 -4.71
N LEU A 207 -8.48 -9.67 -4.29
CA LEU A 207 -9.48 -10.65 -4.68
C LEU A 207 -10.88 -10.33 -4.11
N PRO A 208 -11.05 -10.03 -2.80
CA PRO A 208 -12.35 -9.61 -2.26
C PRO A 208 -12.74 -8.19 -2.70
N PRO A 209 -13.99 -7.74 -2.43
CA PRO A 209 -14.38 -6.35 -2.60
C PRO A 209 -13.39 -5.36 -1.94
N PRO A 210 -13.17 -4.16 -2.50
CA PRO A 210 -12.12 -3.26 -2.04
C PRO A 210 -12.14 -2.95 -0.54
N LEU A 211 -13.33 -2.73 0.05
CA LEU A 211 -13.48 -2.45 1.49
C LEU A 211 -13.06 -3.66 2.34
N HIS A 212 -13.43 -4.87 1.94
CA HIS A 212 -13.06 -6.10 2.66
C HIS A 212 -11.55 -6.34 2.61
N GLY A 213 -10.95 -6.13 1.43
CA GLY A 213 -9.51 -6.22 1.22
C GLY A 213 -8.73 -5.19 2.02
N ASP A 214 -9.22 -3.95 2.11
CA ASP A 214 -8.56 -2.86 2.84
C ASP A 214 -8.48 -3.14 4.35
N VAL A 215 -9.56 -3.64 4.97
CA VAL A 215 -9.54 -4.00 6.40
C VAL A 215 -8.48 -5.06 6.68
N TRP A 216 -8.41 -6.12 5.85
CA TRP A 216 -7.41 -7.17 6.03
C TRP A 216 -5.98 -6.65 5.79
N LEU A 217 -5.78 -5.82 4.75
CA LEU A 217 -4.48 -5.21 4.49
C LEU A 217 -4.02 -4.37 5.69
N ARG A 218 -4.89 -3.51 6.22
CA ARG A 218 -4.60 -2.70 7.42
C ARG A 218 -4.35 -3.56 8.65
N LEU A 219 -5.05 -4.69 8.80
CA LEU A 219 -4.80 -5.66 9.87
C LEU A 219 -3.36 -6.17 9.79
N LEU A 220 -2.92 -6.63 8.62
CA LEU A 220 -1.58 -7.20 8.41
C LEU A 220 -0.47 -6.15 8.54
N PHE A 221 -0.72 -4.90 8.15
CA PHE A 221 0.18 -3.77 8.39
C PHE A 221 0.12 -3.23 9.84
N ARG A 222 -0.70 -3.84 10.71
CA ARG A 222 -0.92 -3.42 12.12
C ARG A 222 -1.43 -1.97 12.27
N MET A 223 -2.21 -1.53 11.29
CA MET A 223 -2.74 -0.17 11.15
C MET A 223 -4.14 0.02 11.74
N LEU A 224 -4.76 -1.03 12.27
CA LEU A 224 -6.09 -0.92 12.87
C LEU A 224 -5.97 -0.39 14.32
N PRO A 225 -6.71 0.67 14.68
CA PRO A 225 -6.65 1.30 16.00
C PRO A 225 -7.47 0.51 17.04
N VAL A 226 -7.02 -0.72 17.35
CA VAL A 226 -7.57 -1.51 18.47
C VAL A 226 -7.17 -0.91 19.82
N ASN A 227 -7.96 -1.16 20.87
CA ASN A 227 -7.86 -0.40 22.12
C ASN A 227 -6.49 -0.48 22.80
N CYS A 228 -5.71 -1.57 22.64
CA CYS A 228 -4.36 -1.65 23.19
C CYS A 228 -3.39 -0.58 22.66
N ARG A 229 -3.71 0.09 21.54
CA ARG A 229 -2.92 1.21 20.98
C ARG A 229 -3.12 2.51 21.78
N PHE A 230 -4.13 2.58 22.62
CA PHE A 230 -4.49 3.75 23.41
C PHE A 230 -4.08 3.64 24.88
N ALA A 231 -3.03 2.86 25.18
CA ALA A 231 -2.52 2.70 26.55
C ALA A 231 -2.23 4.03 27.28
N TYR A 232 -1.86 5.08 26.54
CA TYR A 232 -1.65 6.42 27.10
C TYR A 232 -2.92 7.06 27.69
N LEU A 233 -4.12 6.60 27.33
CA LEU A 233 -5.39 7.05 27.90
C LEU A 233 -5.74 6.35 29.23
N GLN A 234 -5.00 5.30 29.62
CA GLN A 234 -5.32 4.54 30.84
C GLN A 234 -5.24 5.34 32.13
N VAL A 235 -4.46 6.43 32.12
CA VAL A 235 -4.34 7.35 33.26
C VAL A 235 -5.68 7.99 33.60
N GLU A 236 -6.47 8.35 32.58
CA GLU A 236 -7.78 8.99 32.75
C GLU A 236 -8.93 7.97 32.71
N ARG A 237 -8.78 6.90 31.92
CA ARG A 237 -9.79 5.87 31.70
C ARG A 237 -9.14 4.49 31.77
N PRO A 238 -9.13 3.82 32.93
CA PRO A 238 -8.42 2.55 33.12
C PRO A 238 -8.81 1.45 32.12
N ASP A 239 -10.06 1.49 31.65
CA ASP A 239 -10.67 0.57 30.69
C ASP A 239 -10.37 0.91 29.22
N ALA A 240 -9.63 1.98 28.92
CA ALA A 240 -9.36 2.44 27.55
C ALA A 240 -8.61 1.43 26.66
N ILE A 241 -8.02 0.38 27.23
CA ILE A 241 -7.36 -0.71 26.48
C ILE A 241 -8.19 -2.00 26.43
N CYS A 242 -9.30 -2.05 27.18
CA CYS A 242 -10.12 -3.23 27.31
C CYS A 242 -10.94 -3.48 26.04
N CYS A 243 -11.40 -4.72 25.88
CA CYS A 243 -12.24 -5.12 24.77
C CYS A 243 -13.52 -4.30 24.71
N THR A 244 -13.80 -3.78 23.51
CA THR A 244 -15.03 -3.07 23.15
C THR A 244 -16.30 -3.84 23.51
N TYR A 245 -16.25 -5.17 23.47
CA TYR A 245 -17.39 -6.03 23.82
C TYR A 245 -17.52 -6.35 25.32
N GLY A 246 -16.71 -5.71 26.18
CA GLY A 246 -16.84 -5.80 27.64
C GLY A 246 -16.37 -7.12 28.27
N CYS A 247 -15.54 -7.90 27.60
CA CYS A 247 -15.05 -9.18 28.15
C CYS A 247 -13.89 -9.04 29.17
N GLY A 248 -13.45 -7.81 29.45
CA GLY A 248 -12.41 -7.49 30.45
C GLY A 248 -10.96 -7.74 30.00
N GLN A 249 -10.72 -8.29 28.80
CA GLN A 249 -9.38 -8.55 28.28
C GLN A 249 -8.81 -7.34 27.52
N VAL A 250 -7.47 -7.23 27.46
CA VAL A 250 -6.80 -6.23 26.64
C VAL A 250 -7.06 -6.48 25.15
N GLU A 251 -7.53 -5.45 24.46
CA GLU A 251 -7.92 -5.56 23.07
C GLU A 251 -6.73 -5.43 22.11
N THR A 252 -6.04 -6.54 21.92
CA THR A 252 -5.08 -6.70 20.83
C THR A 252 -5.79 -6.96 19.50
N GLN A 253 -5.07 -6.88 18.36
CA GLN A 253 -5.65 -7.30 17.08
C GLN A 253 -6.10 -8.77 17.11
N HIS A 254 -5.32 -9.65 17.74
CA HIS A 254 -5.71 -11.04 17.92
C HIS A 254 -7.01 -11.15 18.72
N HIS A 255 -7.15 -10.37 19.79
CA HIS A 255 -8.37 -10.36 20.59
C HIS A 255 -9.58 -9.84 19.81
N ALA A 256 -9.49 -8.63 19.27
CA ALA A 256 -10.58 -7.96 18.55
C ALA A 256 -11.09 -8.79 17.37
N PHE A 257 -10.19 -9.46 16.64
CA PHE A 257 -10.52 -10.15 15.41
C PHE A 257 -10.69 -11.66 15.52
N HIS A 258 -10.31 -12.29 16.65
CA HIS A 258 -10.33 -13.75 16.74
C HIS A 258 -10.64 -14.30 18.13
N ALA A 259 -9.88 -13.91 19.15
CA ALA A 259 -9.92 -14.56 20.47
C ALA A 259 -11.05 -14.06 21.38
N CYS A 260 -11.66 -12.91 21.09
CA CYS A 260 -12.79 -12.41 21.89
C CYS A 260 -13.92 -13.46 21.96
N PRO A 261 -14.52 -13.74 23.14
CA PRO A 261 -15.61 -14.69 23.29
C PRO A 261 -16.84 -14.41 22.40
N ARG A 262 -17.04 -13.15 21.99
CA ARG A 262 -18.10 -12.77 21.04
C ARG A 262 -17.76 -13.09 19.59
N ILE A 263 -16.47 -13.13 19.24
CA ILE A 263 -15.98 -13.25 17.87
C ILE A 263 -15.50 -14.68 17.56
N HIS A 264 -14.85 -15.34 18.50
CA HIS A 264 -14.35 -16.71 18.34
C HIS A 264 -15.41 -17.71 17.85
N PRO A 265 -16.68 -17.66 18.29
CA PRO A 265 -17.72 -18.54 17.78
C PRO A 265 -17.98 -18.40 16.29
N VAL A 266 -17.78 -17.20 15.71
CA VAL A 266 -17.97 -16.94 14.27
C VAL A 266 -16.94 -17.72 13.44
N TRP A 267 -15.67 -17.69 13.87
CA TRP A 267 -14.62 -18.47 13.22
C TRP A 267 -14.81 -19.97 13.40
N SER A 268 -15.24 -20.41 14.60
CA SER A 268 -15.56 -21.82 14.87
C SER A 268 -16.71 -22.32 13.99
N PHE A 269 -17.77 -21.51 13.84
CA PHE A 269 -18.90 -21.79 12.96
C PHE A 269 -18.46 -22.05 11.52
N HIS A 270 -17.62 -21.18 10.96
CA HIS A 270 -17.07 -21.37 9.62
C HIS A 270 -16.10 -22.54 9.55
N ARG A 271 -15.16 -22.67 10.49
CA ARG A 271 -14.23 -23.80 10.55
C ARG A 271 -14.95 -25.13 10.50
N ASP A 272 -16.03 -25.27 11.26
CA ASP A 272 -16.79 -26.51 11.36
C ASP A 272 -17.50 -26.85 10.05
N ALA A 273 -18.01 -25.86 9.32
CA ALA A 273 -18.53 -26.04 7.96
C ALA A 273 -17.43 -26.44 6.96
N TRP A 274 -16.19 -25.99 7.16
CA TRP A 274 -15.09 -26.22 6.22
C TRP A 274 -14.22 -27.44 6.53
N ARG A 275 -14.56 -28.20 7.59
CA ARG A 275 -13.88 -29.45 7.98
C ARG A 275 -13.61 -30.40 6.80
N PRO A 276 -14.50 -30.62 5.82
CA PRO A 276 -14.24 -31.53 4.71
C PRO A 276 -12.98 -31.20 3.88
N PHE A 277 -12.59 -29.92 3.82
CA PHE A 277 -11.43 -29.45 3.06
C PHE A 277 -10.21 -29.14 3.97
N GLY A 278 -10.38 -29.22 5.29
CA GLY A 278 -9.33 -28.92 6.26
C GLY A 278 -8.84 -27.48 6.22
N ALA A 279 -9.65 -26.54 5.72
CA ALA A 279 -9.24 -25.14 5.62
C ALA A 279 -9.19 -24.47 7.02
N PRO A 280 -8.06 -23.86 7.40
CA PRO A 280 -7.88 -23.32 8.75
C PRO A 280 -8.48 -21.91 8.89
N PHE A 281 -9.13 -21.65 10.03
CA PHE A 281 -9.58 -20.30 10.43
C PHE A 281 -8.94 -19.87 11.74
N THR A 282 -7.65 -20.20 11.89
CA THR A 282 -6.86 -19.82 13.07
C THR A 282 -6.28 -18.43 12.89
N TRP A 283 -5.95 -17.76 14.01
CA TRP A 283 -5.30 -16.46 13.95
C TRP A 283 -3.99 -16.49 13.15
N SER A 284 -3.17 -17.53 13.33
CA SER A 284 -1.88 -17.67 12.63
C SER A 284 -2.07 -17.70 11.11
N THR A 285 -3.07 -18.39 10.60
CA THR A 285 -3.35 -18.47 9.15
C THR A 285 -3.99 -17.20 8.58
N ILE A 286 -4.72 -16.44 9.41
CA ILE A 286 -5.34 -15.15 9.01
C ILE A 286 -4.29 -14.03 9.02
N SER A 287 -3.36 -14.06 9.98
CA SER A 287 -2.29 -13.06 10.14
C SER A 287 -1.01 -13.40 9.37
N ASP A 288 -0.85 -14.66 8.95
CA ASP A 288 0.23 -15.12 8.07
C ASP A 288 -0.29 -16.04 6.95
N LEU A 289 -0.31 -15.52 5.73
CA LEU A 289 -0.81 -16.22 4.54
C LEU A 289 0.07 -17.40 4.11
N ASP A 290 1.31 -17.50 4.60
CA ASP A 290 2.21 -18.61 4.28
C ASP A 290 1.80 -19.90 5.01
N LEU A 291 1.00 -19.79 6.07
CA LEU A 291 0.54 -20.92 6.88
C LEU A 291 -0.75 -21.56 6.34
N PHE A 292 -1.34 -21.03 5.25
CA PHE A 292 -2.54 -21.60 4.67
C PHE A 292 -2.28 -22.98 4.07
N THR A 293 -2.91 -23.99 4.65
CA THR A 293 -2.82 -25.40 4.26
C THR A 293 -4.21 -26.01 4.18
N VAL A 294 -4.33 -27.16 3.51
CA VAL A 294 -5.59 -27.90 3.32
C VAL A 294 -5.31 -29.39 3.43
N ASN A 295 -6.35 -30.20 3.65
CA ASN A 295 -6.22 -31.65 3.65
C ASN A 295 -6.13 -32.20 2.21
N SER A 296 -5.98 -33.52 2.06
CA SER A 296 -5.88 -34.19 0.75
C SER A 296 -7.05 -33.91 -0.20
N ARG A 297 -8.27 -33.77 0.33
CA ARG A 297 -9.46 -33.41 -0.47
C ARG A 297 -9.40 -31.95 -0.92
N GLY A 298 -8.99 -31.06 -0.03
CA GLY A 298 -8.80 -29.64 -0.35
C GLY A 298 -7.67 -29.41 -1.34
N ASP A 299 -6.60 -30.22 -1.32
CA ASP A 299 -5.46 -30.05 -2.20
C ASP A 299 -5.81 -30.30 -3.68
N ARG A 300 -6.75 -31.22 -3.96
CA ARG A 300 -7.32 -31.44 -5.30
C ARG A 300 -8.01 -30.20 -5.88
N HIS A 301 -8.49 -29.29 -5.03
CA HIS A 301 -9.16 -28.05 -5.39
C HIS A 301 -8.50 -26.83 -4.73
N LYS A 302 -7.19 -26.88 -4.51
CA LYS A 302 -6.46 -25.95 -3.62
C LYS A 302 -6.71 -24.48 -3.92
N ASP A 303 -6.63 -24.10 -5.20
CA ASP A 303 -6.79 -22.72 -5.63
C ASP A 303 -8.24 -22.23 -5.43
N ALA A 304 -9.22 -23.10 -5.66
CA ALA A 304 -10.62 -22.79 -5.42
C ALA A 304 -10.93 -22.67 -3.92
N VAL A 305 -10.46 -23.61 -3.11
CA VAL A 305 -10.61 -23.58 -1.64
C VAL A 305 -9.94 -22.31 -1.08
N LYS A 306 -8.71 -22.01 -1.51
CA LYS A 306 -7.98 -20.79 -1.11
C LYS A 306 -8.72 -19.52 -1.51
N THR A 307 -9.24 -19.46 -2.73
CA THR A 307 -10.02 -18.32 -3.23
C THR A 307 -11.27 -18.08 -2.37
N LEU A 308 -12.07 -19.11 -2.15
CA LEU A 308 -13.28 -19.01 -1.34
C LEU A 308 -12.95 -18.66 0.13
N TRP A 309 -11.85 -19.20 0.66
CA TRP A 309 -11.36 -18.91 2.00
C TRP A 309 -10.92 -17.46 2.16
N ILE A 310 -10.22 -16.90 1.15
CA ILE A 310 -9.85 -15.46 1.10
C ILE A 310 -11.11 -14.60 1.14
N LEU A 311 -12.12 -14.91 0.33
CA LEU A 311 -13.37 -14.15 0.28
C LEU A 311 -14.12 -14.18 1.62
N LEU A 312 -14.17 -15.34 2.27
CA LEU A 312 -14.79 -15.49 3.58
C LEU A 312 -14.02 -14.73 4.66
N THR A 313 -12.69 -14.91 4.71
CA THR A 313 -11.83 -14.27 5.70
C THR A 313 -11.94 -12.74 5.60
N ALA A 314 -11.82 -12.18 4.39
CA ALA A 314 -11.88 -10.74 4.19
C ALA A 314 -13.26 -10.15 4.54
N SER A 315 -14.35 -10.82 4.14
CA SER A 315 -15.71 -10.36 4.47
C SER A 315 -16.02 -10.45 5.96
N THR A 316 -15.56 -11.51 6.63
CA THR A 316 -15.72 -11.70 8.08
C THR A 316 -14.91 -10.68 8.86
N LEU A 317 -13.65 -10.43 8.50
CA LEU A 317 -12.82 -9.38 9.11
C LEU A 317 -13.48 -8.00 8.98
N ASN A 318 -14.05 -7.69 7.80
CA ASN A 318 -14.76 -6.44 7.58
C ASN A 318 -16.02 -6.33 8.44
N LEU A 319 -16.81 -7.40 8.56
CA LEU A 319 -17.99 -7.43 9.44
C LEU A 319 -17.57 -7.20 10.90
N ILE A 320 -16.55 -7.91 11.38
CA ILE A 320 -16.03 -7.76 12.74
C ILE A 320 -15.62 -6.30 12.99
N TRP A 321 -14.83 -5.72 12.08
CA TRP A 321 -14.36 -4.35 12.24
C TRP A 321 -15.48 -3.32 12.20
N THR A 322 -16.48 -3.53 11.34
CA THR A 322 -17.64 -2.64 11.24
C THR A 322 -18.45 -2.65 12.52
N GLN A 323 -18.77 -3.84 13.04
CA GLN A 323 -19.55 -3.97 14.27
C GLN A 323 -18.78 -3.52 15.50
N HIS A 324 -17.48 -3.80 15.55
CA HIS A 324 -16.60 -3.27 16.56
C HIS A 324 -16.71 -1.75 16.64
N ASN A 325 -16.58 -1.05 15.50
CA ASN A 325 -16.65 0.42 15.48
C ASN A 325 -18.02 0.96 15.87
N LYS A 326 -19.10 0.27 15.50
CA LYS A 326 -20.46 0.64 15.93
C LYS A 326 -20.62 0.57 17.44
N VAL A 327 -20.13 -0.51 18.06
CA VAL A 327 -20.19 -0.65 19.52
C VAL A 327 -19.27 0.37 20.20
N GLN A 328 -18.07 0.58 19.67
CA GLN A 328 -17.07 1.46 20.30
C GLN A 328 -17.38 2.96 20.17
N TYR A 329 -17.99 3.38 19.06
CA TYR A 329 -18.09 4.80 18.70
C TYR A 329 -19.51 5.28 18.38
N GLU A 330 -20.48 4.38 18.25
CA GLU A 330 -21.87 4.71 17.88
C GLU A 330 -22.88 4.20 18.92
N ASP A 331 -22.42 3.84 20.12
CA ASP A 331 -23.23 3.31 21.24
C ASP A 331 -24.14 2.14 20.84
N ALA A 332 -23.74 1.36 19.82
CA ALA A 332 -24.53 0.24 19.34
C ALA A 332 -24.41 -0.97 20.29
N ASN A 333 -25.48 -1.76 20.38
CA ASN A 333 -25.42 -3.03 21.07
C ASN A 333 -24.64 -4.08 20.25
N PRO A 334 -23.84 -4.95 20.89
CA PRO A 334 -23.21 -6.08 20.22
C PRO A 334 -24.25 -7.00 19.56
N LEU A 335 -23.95 -7.47 18.35
CA LEU A 335 -24.86 -8.41 17.68
C LEU A 335 -25.00 -9.72 18.47
N PRO A 336 -26.22 -10.28 18.56
CA PRO A 336 -26.44 -11.65 18.99
C PRO A 336 -25.71 -12.67 18.10
N LEU A 337 -25.30 -13.81 18.67
CA LEU A 337 -24.55 -14.85 17.96
C LEU A 337 -25.22 -15.37 16.67
N PRO A 338 -26.54 -15.64 16.62
CA PRO A 338 -27.18 -16.08 15.38
C PRO A 338 -27.03 -15.06 14.24
N GLN A 339 -27.12 -13.76 14.55
CA GLN A 339 -26.96 -12.70 13.56
C GLN A 339 -25.51 -12.59 13.06
N TRP A 340 -24.53 -12.85 13.92
CA TRP A 340 -23.13 -12.95 13.48
C TRP A 340 -22.95 -14.04 12.43
N PHE A 341 -23.49 -15.24 12.66
CA PHE A 341 -23.38 -16.38 11.74
C PHE A 341 -24.07 -16.10 10.40
N GLU A 342 -25.26 -15.52 10.46
CA GLU A 342 -26.04 -15.17 9.28
C GLU A 342 -25.36 -14.07 8.45
N LEU A 343 -24.95 -12.97 9.08
CA LEU A 343 -24.31 -11.84 8.38
C LEU A 343 -22.92 -12.20 7.84
N SER A 344 -22.12 -13.00 8.55
CA SER A 344 -20.82 -13.45 8.06
C SER A 344 -20.99 -14.37 6.84
N PHE A 345 -21.98 -15.26 6.87
CA PHE A 345 -22.36 -16.08 5.74
C PHE A 345 -22.83 -15.21 4.55
N LEU A 346 -23.80 -14.31 4.74
CA LEU A 346 -24.34 -13.46 3.66
C LEU A 346 -23.27 -12.53 3.05
N GLY A 347 -22.38 -11.98 3.88
CA GLY A 347 -21.25 -11.17 3.44
C GLY A 347 -20.26 -11.99 2.59
N TRP A 348 -20.01 -13.23 2.97
CA TRP A 348 -19.22 -14.16 2.17
C TRP A 348 -19.90 -14.51 0.86
N MET A 349 -21.18 -14.90 0.87
CA MET A 349 -21.94 -15.26 -0.33
C MET A 349 -22.02 -14.11 -1.33
N THR A 350 -22.13 -12.87 -0.85
CA THR A 350 -22.08 -11.68 -1.70
C THR A 350 -20.70 -11.50 -2.35
N SER A 351 -19.62 -11.75 -1.60
CA SER A 351 -18.25 -11.72 -2.12
C SER A 351 -18.02 -12.84 -3.15
N VAL A 352 -18.54 -14.04 -2.91
CA VAL A 352 -18.49 -15.20 -3.81
C VAL A 352 -19.25 -14.94 -5.10
N ARG A 353 -20.50 -14.45 -5.01
CA ARG A 353 -21.29 -14.09 -6.20
C ARG A 353 -20.57 -13.09 -7.08
N ARG A 354 -20.04 -12.02 -6.49
CA ARG A 354 -19.25 -11.02 -7.22
C ARG A 354 -18.07 -11.68 -7.92
N TRP A 355 -17.31 -12.51 -7.21
CA TRP A 355 -16.14 -13.18 -7.79
C TRP A 355 -16.54 -14.09 -8.95
N LEU A 356 -17.58 -14.92 -8.79
CA LEU A 356 -18.09 -15.82 -9.83
C LEU A 356 -18.55 -15.09 -11.08
N ARG A 357 -19.18 -13.91 -10.95
CA ARG A 357 -19.60 -13.06 -12.09
C ARG A 357 -18.42 -12.46 -12.86
N LEU A 358 -17.26 -12.34 -12.24
CA LEU A 358 -16.05 -11.81 -12.86
C LEU A 358 -15.17 -12.90 -13.49
N GLN A 359 -15.52 -14.17 -13.34
CA GLN A 359 -14.78 -15.28 -13.93
C GLN A 359 -15.40 -15.72 -15.25
N ASP A 360 -14.57 -16.10 -16.21
CA ASP A 360 -15.03 -16.76 -17.44
C ASP A 360 -15.72 -18.09 -17.10
N HIS A 361 -16.74 -18.44 -17.89
CA HIS A 361 -17.54 -19.65 -17.65
C HIS A 361 -16.69 -20.93 -17.65
N ASP A 362 -15.67 -20.98 -18.51
CA ASP A 362 -14.76 -22.13 -18.71
C ASP A 362 -13.55 -22.13 -17.77
N CYS A 363 -13.47 -21.17 -16.85
CA CYS A 363 -12.38 -21.10 -15.88
C CYS A 363 -12.37 -22.34 -14.95
N ALA A 364 -11.30 -23.13 -14.99
CA ALA A 364 -11.16 -24.34 -14.16
C ALA A 364 -11.30 -24.07 -12.65
N ILE A 365 -10.81 -22.92 -12.17
CA ILE A 365 -10.94 -22.50 -10.77
C ILE A 365 -12.40 -22.22 -10.43
N ARG A 366 -13.16 -21.60 -11.35
CA ARG A 366 -14.60 -21.35 -11.20
C ARG A 366 -15.37 -22.65 -11.04
N THR A 367 -15.12 -23.64 -11.91
CA THR A 367 -15.77 -24.96 -11.83
C THR A 367 -15.44 -25.68 -10.52
N SER A 368 -14.16 -25.68 -10.11
CA SER A 368 -13.75 -26.23 -8.81
C SER A 368 -14.38 -25.49 -7.63
N ALA A 369 -14.53 -24.16 -7.71
CA ALA A 369 -15.16 -23.37 -6.66
C ALA A 369 -16.65 -23.71 -6.51
N LEU A 370 -17.37 -23.93 -7.61
CA LEU A 370 -18.77 -24.39 -7.57
C LEU A 370 -18.91 -25.77 -6.93
N TYR A 371 -17.99 -26.69 -7.21
CA TYR A 371 -17.94 -28.01 -6.54
C TYR A 371 -17.71 -27.87 -5.03
N VAL A 372 -16.76 -27.03 -4.62
CA VAL A 372 -16.49 -26.75 -3.20
C VAL A 372 -17.71 -26.14 -2.53
N LEU A 373 -18.36 -25.15 -3.14
CA LEU A 373 -19.57 -24.51 -2.63
C LEU A 373 -20.73 -25.51 -2.49
N HIS A 374 -20.91 -26.40 -3.45
CA HIS A 374 -21.92 -27.46 -3.38
C HIS A 374 -21.67 -28.39 -2.18
N THR A 375 -20.41 -28.78 -1.94
CA THR A 375 -20.04 -29.59 -0.77
C THR A 375 -20.30 -28.84 0.54
N LEU A 376 -19.95 -27.55 0.60
CA LEU A 376 -20.15 -26.70 1.78
C LEU A 376 -21.63 -26.45 2.08
N ARG A 377 -22.50 -26.36 1.06
CA ARG A 377 -23.95 -26.24 1.21
C ARG A 377 -24.56 -27.40 2.02
N GLY A 378 -24.01 -28.60 1.87
CA GLY A 378 -24.48 -29.80 2.60
C GLY A 378 -24.09 -29.83 4.09
N GLN A 379 -23.22 -28.95 4.56
CA GLN A 379 -22.68 -28.95 5.92
C GLN A 379 -23.68 -28.36 6.91
N ALA A 380 -23.80 -28.96 8.10
CA ALA A 380 -24.86 -28.63 9.07
C ALA A 380 -24.99 -27.13 9.37
N ASN A 381 -23.86 -26.46 9.60
CA ASN A 381 -23.79 -25.03 9.91
C ASN A 381 -24.30 -24.14 8.77
N TYR A 382 -24.13 -24.55 7.51
CA TYR A 382 -24.53 -23.77 6.35
C TYR A 382 -25.89 -24.18 5.79
N ARG A 383 -26.29 -25.45 5.94
CA ARG A 383 -27.51 -26.01 5.36
C ARG A 383 -28.74 -25.14 5.65
N ARG A 384 -28.96 -24.83 6.93
CA ARG A 384 -30.09 -23.98 7.36
C ARG A 384 -30.03 -22.57 6.78
N LEU A 385 -28.85 -21.95 6.73
CA LEU A 385 -28.69 -20.60 6.17
C LEU A 385 -28.95 -20.57 4.66
N TRP A 386 -28.59 -21.64 3.95
CA TRP A 386 -28.90 -21.80 2.54
C TRP A 386 -30.39 -22.04 2.28
N GLU A 387 -31.08 -22.75 3.16
CA GLU A 387 -32.54 -22.92 3.11
C GLU A 387 -33.27 -21.60 3.38
N GLN A 388 -32.78 -20.82 4.34
CA GLN A 388 -33.31 -19.48 4.65
C GLN A 388 -33.02 -18.47 3.53
N HIS A 389 -31.87 -18.58 2.88
CA HIS A 389 -31.41 -17.66 1.83
C HIS A 389 -31.09 -18.39 0.52
N PRO A 390 -32.11 -18.98 -0.15
CA PRO A 390 -31.88 -19.82 -1.33
C PRO A 390 -31.29 -19.04 -2.52
N ASN A 391 -31.56 -17.74 -2.59
CA ASN A 391 -31.09 -16.84 -3.65
C ASN A 391 -29.69 -16.27 -3.38
N SER A 392 -29.01 -16.70 -2.32
CA SER A 392 -27.71 -16.15 -1.90
C SER A 392 -26.57 -16.39 -2.90
N LEU A 393 -26.68 -17.37 -3.82
CA LEU A 393 -25.76 -17.57 -4.96
C LEU A 393 -26.37 -17.31 -6.35
N LEU A 394 -27.58 -16.77 -6.43
CA LEU A 394 -28.20 -16.48 -7.72
C LEU A 394 -27.31 -15.48 -8.51
N LEU A 395 -26.77 -15.92 -9.65
CA LEU A 395 -25.77 -15.15 -10.42
C LEU A 395 -26.41 -14.13 -11.36
N ALA A 396 -27.57 -14.44 -11.94
CA ALA A 396 -28.40 -13.52 -12.72
C ALA A 396 -29.63 -13.07 -11.90
N PRO A 397 -30.24 -11.90 -12.16
CA PRO A 397 -31.58 -11.63 -11.68
C PRO A 397 -32.52 -12.72 -12.25
N SER A 398 -33.39 -13.31 -11.44
CA SER A 398 -34.49 -14.11 -12.01
C SER A 398 -35.27 -13.20 -12.93
N ALA A 399 -35.47 -13.62 -14.19
CA ALA A 399 -36.40 -12.94 -15.06
C ALA A 399 -37.73 -12.83 -14.32
N ALA A 400 -38.33 -11.64 -14.29
CA ALA A 400 -39.66 -11.47 -13.73
C ALA A 400 -40.58 -12.42 -14.50
N THR A 401 -41.11 -13.44 -13.81
CA THR A 401 -42.25 -14.18 -14.30
C THR A 401 -43.41 -13.20 -14.32
N ASN A 402 -43.73 -12.70 -15.52
CA ASN A 402 -44.97 -11.97 -15.79
C ASN A 402 -46.18 -12.87 -15.53
#